data_AF-A0A7K1NSV0-F1
#
_entry.id   AF-A0A7K1NSV0-F1
#
_cell.length_a   1.000
_cell.length_b   1.000
_cell.length_c   1.000
_cell.angle_alpha   90.00
_cell.angle_beta   90.00
_cell.angle_gamma   90.00
#
_symmetry.space_group_name_H-M   'P 1'
#
loop_
_entity.id
_entity.type
_entity.pdbx_description
1 polymer ?
#
loop_
_entity_poly.entity_id
_entity_poly.type
_entity_poly.pdbx_seq_one_letter_code
_entity_poly.pdbx_strand_id
1 'polypeptide(L)'
;MTYPEEATAIIIGASQGYTHSTIGTLLMSVGLSVYDPGDQSADGRSINKEKRLTAAIKKAPSEAKEKALRKLTVKLCNDFAEIERPEWLDELIDELRSAGLSLHADAGEFKQYEWSAPETRYTWRLGPLGADEIPVTSQAGQLEDLLTKHNLAVAANHYAQAFDNFKAGNLEASNSQLRTALEETLLKLTSRATGWKATNQGGDAIDVLNGKKYFQDGEHNYFLGLWKISHGQGAHPGLTNEAEAEFRFHAITAAIYFLVHRLT
;
A
#
# COMPACT_ATOMS: atom_id res chain seq x y z
N MET A 1 14.77 9.91 5.98
CA MET A 1 14.04 8.81 6.66
C MET A 1 15.04 7.69 6.78
N THR A 2 15.49 7.39 8.00
CA THR A 2 16.57 6.43 8.22
C THR A 2 16.08 5.00 8.00
N TYR A 3 16.86 4.19 7.31
CA TYR A 3 16.57 2.77 7.12
C TYR A 3 16.66 2.02 8.47
N PRO A 4 15.68 1.16 8.84
CA PRO A 4 15.66 0.51 10.15
C PRO A 4 16.87 -0.40 10.40
N GLU A 5 17.38 -0.40 11.64
CA GLU A 5 18.55 -1.20 12.01
C GLU A 5 18.24 -2.71 12.00
N GLU A 6 17.07 -3.11 12.49
CA GLU A 6 16.63 -4.51 12.46
C GLU A 6 16.44 -5.02 11.02
N ALA A 7 15.81 -4.23 10.15
CA ALA A 7 15.75 -4.55 8.72
C ALA A 7 17.14 -4.71 8.09
N THR A 8 18.13 -3.92 8.53
CA THR A 8 19.52 -4.06 8.08
C THR A 8 20.11 -5.40 8.50
N ALA A 9 19.85 -5.85 9.72
CA ALA A 9 20.32 -7.17 10.20
C ALA A 9 19.68 -8.31 9.40
N ILE A 10 18.37 -8.25 9.16
CA ILE A 10 17.63 -9.24 8.36
C ILE A 10 18.21 -9.32 6.94
N ILE A 11 18.45 -8.18 6.30
CA ILE A 11 19.06 -8.09 4.97
C ILE A 11 20.45 -8.75 4.92
N ILE A 12 21.28 -8.52 5.93
CA ILE A 12 22.62 -9.12 6.01
C ILE A 12 22.52 -10.64 6.23
N GLY A 13 21.57 -11.10 7.04
CA GLY A 13 21.27 -12.51 7.25
C GLY A 13 20.79 -13.20 5.98
N ALA A 14 19.79 -12.64 5.30
CA ALA A 14 19.26 -13.17 4.04
C ALA A 14 20.33 -13.22 2.93
N SER A 15 21.29 -12.28 2.94
CA SER A 15 22.41 -12.26 2.00
C SER A 15 23.36 -13.46 2.15
N GLN A 16 23.25 -14.27 3.21
CA GLN A 16 24.00 -15.52 3.31
C GLN A 16 23.64 -16.53 2.23
N GLY A 17 22.49 -16.41 1.56
CA GLY A 17 22.14 -17.26 0.41
C GLY A 17 23.07 -17.09 -0.79
N TYR A 18 23.82 -15.99 -0.88
CA TYR A 18 24.77 -15.75 -1.97
C TYR A 18 26.12 -16.45 -1.78
N THR A 19 26.82 -16.69 -2.89
CA THR A 19 28.21 -17.17 -2.86
C THR A 19 29.20 -16.03 -2.56
N HIS A 20 30.43 -16.36 -2.14
CA HIS A 20 31.47 -15.36 -1.86
C HIS A 20 31.81 -14.49 -3.08
N SER A 21 31.82 -15.05 -4.29
CA SER A 21 32.05 -14.31 -5.52
C SER A 21 30.87 -13.38 -5.85
N THR A 22 29.64 -13.82 -5.57
CA THR A 22 28.43 -13.01 -5.80
C THR A 22 28.35 -11.79 -4.87
N ILE A 23 28.90 -11.83 -3.65
CA ILE A 23 28.88 -10.67 -2.73
C ILE A 23 29.58 -9.45 -3.32
N GLY A 24 30.70 -9.62 -4.03
CA GLY A 24 31.37 -8.48 -4.67
C GLY A 24 30.50 -7.82 -5.74
N THR A 25 29.89 -8.63 -6.60
CA THR A 25 28.93 -8.16 -7.63
C THR A 25 27.70 -7.52 -7.00
N LEU A 26 27.21 -8.08 -5.89
CA LEU A 26 26.09 -7.54 -5.13
C LEU A 26 26.41 -6.13 -4.61
N LEU A 27 27.55 -5.97 -3.92
CA LEU A 27 28.02 -4.67 -3.41
C LEU A 27 28.20 -3.66 -4.55
N MET A 28 28.72 -4.09 -5.70
CA MET A 28 28.82 -3.23 -6.89
C MET A 28 27.45 -2.77 -7.39
N SER A 29 26.49 -3.68 -7.52
CA SER A 29 25.14 -3.36 -8.03
C SER A 29 24.37 -2.36 -7.16
N VAL A 30 24.63 -2.39 -5.85
CA VAL A 30 24.00 -1.47 -4.88
C VAL A 30 24.80 -0.19 -4.65
N GLY A 31 25.98 -0.04 -5.27
CA GLY A 31 26.83 1.16 -5.17
C GLY A 31 27.76 1.20 -3.96
N LEU A 32 28.06 0.03 -3.36
CA LEU A 32 28.95 -0.11 -2.21
C LEU A 32 30.34 -0.67 -2.55
N SER A 33 30.68 -0.83 -3.84
CA SER A 33 31.98 -1.39 -4.26
C SER A 33 33.19 -0.65 -3.68
N VAL A 34 33.10 0.68 -3.55
CA VAL A 34 34.19 1.53 -3.02
C VAL A 34 34.42 1.31 -1.52
N TYR A 35 33.45 0.73 -0.81
CA TYR A 35 33.49 0.46 0.62
C TYR A 35 33.73 -1.03 0.93
N ASP A 36 33.79 -1.87 -0.10
CA ASP A 36 34.02 -3.31 0.01
C ASP A 36 35.44 -3.57 0.57
N PRO A 37 35.58 -4.23 1.74
CA PRO A 37 36.89 -4.57 2.28
C PRO A 37 37.61 -5.69 1.51
N GLY A 38 36.95 -6.32 0.53
CA GLY A 38 37.44 -7.51 -0.16
C GLY A 38 37.14 -8.81 0.59
N ASP A 39 37.63 -9.92 0.06
CA ASP A 39 37.46 -11.26 0.62
C ASP A 39 38.58 -11.67 1.58
N GLN A 40 39.61 -10.84 1.74
CA GLN A 40 40.74 -11.04 2.65
C GLN A 40 40.96 -9.82 3.56
N SER A 41 41.35 -10.07 4.80
CA SER A 41 41.79 -9.04 5.75
C SER A 41 43.20 -8.55 5.45
N ALA A 42 43.62 -7.47 6.10
CA ALA A 42 44.99 -6.96 6.03
C ALA A 42 46.06 -8.01 6.43
N ASP A 43 45.67 -9.00 7.25
CA ASP A 43 46.52 -10.11 7.68
C ASP A 43 46.41 -11.36 6.76
N GLY A 44 45.75 -11.24 5.61
CA GLY A 44 45.56 -12.33 4.64
C GLY A 44 44.52 -13.39 5.04
N ARG A 45 43.72 -13.15 6.09
CA ARG A 45 42.66 -14.09 6.53
C ARG A 45 41.37 -13.86 5.75
N SER A 46 40.69 -14.93 5.34
CA SER A 46 39.40 -14.80 4.65
C SER A 46 38.35 -14.12 5.53
N ILE A 47 37.63 -13.15 4.96
CA ILE A 47 36.51 -12.46 5.58
C ILE A 47 35.22 -13.18 5.18
N ASN A 48 34.39 -13.56 6.15
CA ASN A 48 33.10 -14.16 5.86
C ASN A 48 32.13 -13.14 5.23
N LYS A 49 31.12 -13.64 4.51
CA LYS A 49 30.17 -12.80 3.75
C LYS A 49 29.49 -11.73 4.62
N GLU A 50 29.08 -12.13 5.83
CA GLU A 50 28.41 -11.27 6.80
C GLU A 50 29.28 -10.07 7.20
N LYS A 51 30.54 -10.33 7.58
CA LYS A 51 31.49 -9.30 7.98
C LYS A 51 31.84 -8.39 6.82
N ARG A 52 31.95 -8.92 5.60
CA ARG A 52 32.21 -8.14 4.37
C ARG A 52 31.07 -7.15 4.10
N LEU A 53 29.82 -7.62 4.08
CA LEU A 53 28.62 -6.79 3.93
C LEU A 53 28.48 -5.75 5.05
N THR A 54 28.61 -6.19 6.31
CA THR A 54 28.53 -5.31 7.48
C THR A 54 29.58 -4.20 7.41
N ALA A 55 30.82 -4.53 7.06
CA ALA A 55 31.90 -3.55 6.94
C ALA A 55 31.64 -2.55 5.81
N ALA A 56 31.16 -3.00 4.64
CA ALA A 56 30.84 -2.12 3.53
C ALA A 56 29.69 -1.15 3.88
N ILE A 57 28.62 -1.66 4.52
CA ILE A 57 27.47 -0.85 4.95
C ILE A 57 27.87 0.15 6.04
N LYS A 58 28.72 -0.25 7.01
CA LYS A 58 29.17 0.63 8.09
C LYS A 58 30.12 1.73 7.61
N LYS A 59 30.96 1.46 6.61
CA LYS A 59 31.90 2.45 6.05
C LYS A 59 31.21 3.46 5.12
N ALA A 60 30.06 3.13 4.56
CA ALA A 60 29.34 4.00 3.64
C ALA A 60 28.75 5.23 4.35
N PRO A 61 28.79 6.42 3.72
CA PRO A 61 28.10 7.60 4.23
C PRO A 61 26.58 7.39 4.24
N SER A 62 25.86 8.12 5.10
CA SER A 62 24.44 7.89 5.38
C SER A 62 23.57 7.78 4.11
N GLU A 63 23.74 8.70 3.16
CA GLU A 63 22.96 8.71 1.91
C GLU A 63 23.25 7.47 1.03
N ALA A 64 24.53 7.12 0.87
CA ALA A 64 24.93 5.94 0.11
C ALA A 64 24.46 4.65 0.80
N LYS A 65 24.54 4.61 2.13
CA LYS A 65 24.05 3.51 2.97
C LYS A 65 22.55 3.30 2.77
N GLU A 66 21.74 4.34 2.89
CA GLU A 66 20.28 4.23 2.71
C GLU A 66 19.92 3.77 1.29
N LYS A 67 20.54 4.36 0.27
CA LYS A 67 20.30 3.97 -1.12
C LYS A 67 20.69 2.52 -1.38
N ALA A 68 21.81 2.08 -0.83
CA ALA A 68 22.27 0.71 -0.97
C ALA A 68 21.35 -0.29 -0.28
N LEU A 69 20.90 0.00 0.95
CA LEU A 69 19.98 -0.87 1.70
C LEU A 69 18.66 -1.06 0.94
N ARG A 70 18.07 0.01 0.41
CA ARG A 70 16.85 -0.07 -0.42
C ARG A 70 17.03 -0.98 -1.64
N LYS A 71 18.13 -0.81 -2.38
CA LYS A 71 18.45 -1.65 -3.54
C LYS A 71 18.68 -3.11 -3.14
N LEU A 72 19.39 -3.32 -2.03
CA LEU A 72 19.70 -4.65 -1.51
C LEU A 72 18.44 -5.39 -1.08
N THR A 73 17.50 -4.69 -0.45
CA THR A 73 16.16 -5.20 -0.08
C THR A 73 15.44 -5.77 -1.30
N VAL A 74 15.28 -4.93 -2.33
CA VAL A 74 14.56 -5.30 -3.56
C VAL A 74 15.27 -6.46 -4.25
N LYS A 75 16.60 -6.42 -4.32
CA LYS A 75 17.38 -7.49 -4.93
C LYS A 75 17.24 -8.82 -4.18
N LEU A 76 17.32 -8.81 -2.85
CA LEU A 76 17.13 -10.02 -2.03
C LEU A 76 15.74 -10.63 -2.23
N CYS A 77 14.70 -9.81 -2.21
CA CYS A 77 13.34 -10.30 -2.39
C CYS A 77 13.12 -10.87 -3.80
N ASN A 78 13.66 -10.22 -4.83
CA ASN A 78 13.59 -10.77 -6.20
C ASN A 78 14.45 -12.02 -6.41
N ASP A 79 15.57 -12.17 -5.71
CA ASP A 79 16.45 -13.33 -5.87
C ASP A 79 16.00 -14.54 -5.03
N PHE A 80 15.33 -14.32 -3.88
CA PHE A 80 14.99 -15.39 -2.92
C PHE A 80 13.51 -15.54 -2.62
N ALA A 81 12.67 -14.56 -2.95
CA ALA A 81 11.23 -14.57 -2.70
C ALA A 81 10.40 -14.49 -4.00
N GLU A 82 10.98 -14.84 -5.16
CA GLU A 82 10.30 -14.83 -6.46
C GLU A 82 9.20 -15.90 -6.54
N ILE A 83 9.41 -17.07 -5.94
CA ILE A 83 8.51 -18.24 -6.08
C ILE A 83 7.93 -18.62 -4.72
N GLU A 84 8.79 -18.75 -3.71
CA GLU A 84 8.41 -19.14 -2.36
C GLU A 84 8.64 -17.98 -1.41
N ARG A 85 7.84 -17.88 -0.34
CA ARG A 85 7.95 -16.84 0.66
C ARG A 85 8.90 -17.29 1.79
N PRO A 86 10.12 -16.72 1.92
CA PRO A 86 11.06 -17.11 2.97
C PRO A 86 10.60 -16.63 4.34
N GLU A 87 10.98 -17.35 5.40
CA GLU A 87 10.60 -17.02 6.79
C GLU A 87 11.00 -15.60 7.23
N TRP A 88 12.15 -15.10 6.75
CA TRP A 88 12.65 -13.77 7.10
C TRP A 88 11.85 -12.61 6.46
N LEU A 89 11.01 -12.90 5.45
CA LEU A 89 10.36 -11.86 4.66
C LEU A 89 9.27 -11.13 5.45
N ASP A 90 8.54 -11.84 6.31
CA ASP A 90 7.45 -11.26 7.10
C ASP A 90 8.00 -10.25 8.12
N GLU A 91 9.07 -10.62 8.81
CA GLU A 91 9.77 -9.74 9.74
C GLU A 91 10.35 -8.51 9.02
N LEU A 92 10.93 -8.70 7.83
CA LEU A 92 11.42 -7.58 7.02
C LEU A 92 10.28 -6.63 6.61
N ILE A 93 9.13 -7.14 6.22
CA ILE A 93 7.97 -6.32 5.83
C ILE A 93 7.49 -5.46 7.00
N ASP A 94 7.40 -6.05 8.20
CA ASP A 94 6.94 -5.33 9.39
C ASP A 94 7.94 -4.25 9.81
N GLU A 95 9.24 -4.54 9.78
CA GLU A 95 10.29 -3.55 10.05
C GLU A 95 10.31 -2.41 9.02
N LEU A 96 10.08 -2.70 7.74
CA LEU A 96 9.99 -1.66 6.71
C LEU A 96 8.76 -0.77 6.91
N ARG A 97 7.62 -1.38 7.30
CA ARG A 97 6.39 -0.64 7.58
C ARG A 97 6.55 0.31 8.76
N SER A 98 7.26 -0.11 9.82
CA SER A 98 7.53 0.74 10.99
C SER A 98 8.34 2.01 10.62
N ALA A 99 9.15 1.92 9.56
CA ALA A 99 9.91 3.04 9.00
C ALA A 99 9.22 3.79 7.85
N GLY A 100 7.93 3.54 7.61
CA GLY A 100 7.16 4.22 6.56
C GLY A 100 7.51 3.78 5.15
N LEU A 101 8.04 2.57 4.98
CA LEU A 101 8.32 1.93 3.70
C LEU A 101 7.34 0.79 3.46
N SER A 102 7.06 0.52 2.20
CA SER A 102 6.24 -0.62 1.79
C SER A 102 6.97 -1.45 0.75
N LEU A 103 6.95 -2.76 0.97
CA LEU A 103 7.52 -3.76 0.07
C LEU A 103 6.35 -4.45 -0.62
N HIS A 104 6.27 -4.30 -1.94
CA HIS A 104 5.15 -4.74 -2.76
C HIS A 104 5.57 -5.92 -3.63
N ALA A 105 4.68 -6.89 -3.78
CA ALA A 105 4.85 -8.03 -4.67
C ALA A 105 3.82 -7.97 -5.79
N ASP A 106 4.28 -7.87 -7.04
CA ASP A 106 3.43 -8.02 -8.22
C ASP A 106 3.47 -9.48 -8.66
N ALA A 107 2.30 -10.14 -8.62
CA ALA A 107 2.15 -11.51 -9.08
C ALA A 107 2.00 -11.52 -10.62
N GLY A 108 2.82 -12.33 -11.29
CA GLY A 108 2.71 -12.61 -12.71
C GLY A 108 2.70 -14.11 -12.97
N GLU A 109 1.98 -14.52 -14.01
CA GLU A 109 2.06 -15.90 -14.50
C GLU A 109 3.30 -16.06 -15.39
N PHE A 110 4.13 -17.04 -15.07
CA PHE A 110 5.31 -17.39 -15.83
C PHE A 110 5.19 -18.83 -16.34
N LYS A 111 5.47 -19.02 -17.63
CA LYS A 111 5.64 -20.33 -18.23
C LYS A 111 7.08 -20.52 -18.64
N GLN A 112 7.78 -21.49 -18.04
CA GLN A 112 9.13 -21.85 -18.46
C GLN A 112 9.14 -22.38 -19.90
N TYR A 113 8.11 -23.18 -20.24
CA TYR A 113 7.87 -23.69 -21.58
C TYR A 113 6.39 -23.58 -21.93
N GLU A 114 6.04 -23.55 -23.21
CA GLU A 114 4.65 -23.44 -23.66
C GLU A 114 3.75 -24.58 -23.11
N TRP A 115 4.35 -25.76 -22.93
CA TRP A 115 3.73 -26.98 -22.43
C TRP A 115 3.82 -27.16 -20.91
N SER A 116 4.54 -26.29 -20.18
CA SER A 116 4.60 -26.37 -18.72
C SER A 116 3.35 -25.76 -18.09
N ALA A 117 3.01 -26.23 -16.88
CA ALA A 117 2.03 -25.55 -16.07
C ALA A 117 2.51 -24.10 -15.81
N PRO A 118 1.60 -23.10 -15.77
CA PRO A 118 1.96 -21.76 -15.36
C PRO A 118 2.34 -21.77 -13.88
N GLU A 119 3.42 -21.08 -13.54
CA GLU A 119 3.85 -20.83 -12.17
C GLU A 119 3.64 -19.35 -11.85
N THR A 120 3.13 -19.06 -10.66
CA THR A 120 3.06 -17.69 -10.17
C THR A 120 4.45 -17.25 -9.72
N ARG A 121 4.91 -16.11 -10.22
CA ARG A 121 6.14 -15.47 -9.79
C ARG A 121 5.87 -14.06 -9.30
N TYR A 122 6.65 -13.65 -8.31
CA TYR A 122 6.52 -12.37 -7.65
C TYR A 122 7.69 -11.47 -8.03
N THR A 123 7.38 -10.27 -8.54
CA THR A 123 8.36 -9.20 -8.70
C THR A 123 8.19 -8.22 -7.55
N TRP A 124 9.27 -8.02 -6.79
CA TRP A 124 9.27 -7.19 -5.60
C TRP A 124 9.77 -5.78 -5.90
N ARG A 125 9.10 -4.78 -5.33
CA ARG A 125 9.47 -3.36 -5.41
C ARG A 125 9.27 -2.66 -4.07
N LEU A 126 10.11 -1.68 -3.78
CA LEU A 126 10.10 -0.93 -2.52
C LEU A 126 9.66 0.51 -2.80
N GLY A 127 8.60 0.94 -2.15
CA GLY A 127 8.06 2.30 -2.24
C GLY A 127 7.90 2.95 -0.86
N PRO A 128 7.59 4.26 -0.81
CA PRO A 128 6.99 4.84 0.38
C PRO A 128 5.71 4.07 0.75
N LEU A 129 5.42 3.98 2.05
CA LEU A 129 4.14 3.44 2.50
C LEU A 129 2.99 4.25 1.90
N GLY A 130 2.11 3.59 1.14
CA GLY A 130 1.02 4.24 0.40
C GLY A 130 1.36 4.71 -1.03
N ALA A 131 2.53 4.36 -1.56
CA ALA A 131 2.96 4.71 -2.92
C ALA A 131 2.52 3.72 -4.02
N ASP A 132 1.55 2.86 -3.71
CA ASP A 132 0.87 2.08 -4.73
C ASP A 132 0.22 3.03 -5.76
N GLU A 133 0.32 2.69 -7.05
CA GLU A 133 -0.88 2.86 -7.89
C GLU A 133 -1.94 2.05 -7.19
N ILE A 134 -2.85 2.74 -6.51
CA ILE A 134 -3.93 2.14 -5.74
C ILE A 134 -4.53 1.01 -6.59
N PRO A 135 -4.31 -0.28 -6.26
CA PRO A 135 -4.96 -1.35 -6.98
C PRO A 135 -6.41 -1.26 -6.56
N VAL A 136 -7.19 -0.56 -7.38
CA VAL A 136 -8.61 -0.26 -7.19
C VAL A 136 -9.34 -1.54 -6.76
N THR A 137 -8.94 -2.70 -7.29
CA THR A 137 -9.49 -4.02 -6.96
C THR A 137 -9.16 -4.52 -5.55
N SER A 138 -7.92 -4.36 -5.08
CA SER A 138 -7.53 -4.81 -3.74
C SER A 138 -8.13 -3.90 -2.67
N GLN A 139 -8.10 -2.57 -2.89
CA GLN A 139 -8.76 -1.62 -2.00
C GLN A 139 -10.28 -1.81 -2.00
N ALA A 140 -10.87 -2.14 -3.15
CA ALA A 140 -12.29 -2.34 -3.23
C ALA A 140 -12.75 -3.59 -2.45
N GLY A 141 -12.09 -4.73 -2.66
CA GLY A 141 -12.39 -5.95 -1.90
C GLY A 141 -12.19 -5.76 -0.39
N GLN A 142 -11.10 -5.11 0.01
CA GLN A 142 -10.85 -4.82 1.43
C GLN A 142 -11.90 -3.90 2.04
N LEU A 143 -12.38 -2.89 1.31
CA LEU A 143 -13.41 -1.98 1.81
C LEU A 143 -14.79 -2.64 1.87
N GLU A 144 -15.14 -3.48 0.90
CA GLU A 144 -16.39 -4.26 0.92
C GLU A 144 -16.45 -5.19 2.15
N ASP A 145 -15.36 -5.94 2.40
CA ASP A 145 -15.23 -6.82 3.56
C ASP A 145 -15.30 -6.02 4.88
N LEU A 146 -14.64 -4.87 4.93
CA LEU A 146 -14.67 -3.97 6.08
C LEU A 146 -16.10 -3.47 6.35
N LEU A 147 -16.79 -2.95 5.33
CA LEU A 147 -18.17 -2.48 5.47
C LEU A 147 -19.10 -3.61 5.95
N THR A 148 -18.95 -4.80 5.39
CA THR A 148 -19.72 -5.99 5.78
C THR A 148 -19.48 -6.35 7.25
N LYS A 149 -18.20 -6.41 7.67
CA LYS A 149 -17.79 -6.69 9.05
C LYS A 149 -18.38 -5.69 10.05
N HIS A 150 -18.55 -4.43 9.65
CA HIS A 150 -19.14 -3.37 10.47
C HIS A 150 -20.65 -3.24 10.32
N ASN A 151 -21.34 -4.27 9.81
CA ASN A 151 -22.81 -4.30 9.62
C ASN A 151 -23.32 -3.15 8.72
N LEU A 152 -22.57 -2.81 7.67
CA LEU A 152 -22.90 -1.79 6.67
C LEU A 152 -23.18 -2.43 5.31
N ALA A 153 -23.88 -3.56 5.28
CA ALA A 153 -24.10 -4.38 4.07
C ALA A 153 -24.72 -3.61 2.89
N VAL A 154 -25.60 -2.62 3.16
CA VAL A 154 -26.20 -1.80 2.10
C VAL A 154 -25.12 -0.92 1.44
N ALA A 155 -24.28 -0.27 2.24
CA ALA A 155 -23.15 0.51 1.73
C ALA A 155 -22.14 -0.38 0.99
N ALA A 156 -21.87 -1.59 1.50
CA ALA A 156 -21.00 -2.57 0.86
C ALA A 156 -21.51 -2.94 -0.55
N ASN A 157 -22.81 -3.23 -0.69
CA ASN A 157 -23.42 -3.56 -1.98
C ASN A 157 -23.33 -2.41 -2.99
N HIS A 158 -23.60 -1.17 -2.56
CA HIS A 158 -23.43 0.01 -3.43
C HIS A 158 -21.98 0.21 -3.84
N TYR A 159 -21.04 0.01 -2.92
CA TYR A 159 -19.63 0.14 -3.21
C TYR A 159 -19.13 -0.95 -4.19
N ALA A 160 -19.57 -2.20 -4.03
CA ALA A 160 -19.27 -3.28 -4.97
C ALA A 160 -19.81 -2.96 -6.38
N GLN A 161 -21.04 -2.47 -6.48
CA GLN A 161 -21.63 -2.02 -7.75
C GLN A 161 -20.87 -0.84 -8.36
N ALA A 162 -20.38 0.09 -7.54
CA ALA A 162 -19.56 1.19 -8.02
C ALA A 162 -18.26 0.67 -8.66
N PHE A 163 -17.59 -0.24 -7.97
CA PHE A 163 -16.35 -0.84 -8.44
C PHE A 163 -16.53 -1.66 -9.73
N ASP A 164 -17.59 -2.44 -9.84
CA ASP A 164 -17.91 -3.18 -11.08
C ASP A 164 -18.18 -2.25 -12.26
N ASN A 165 -18.92 -1.15 -12.04
CA ASN A 165 -19.15 -0.14 -13.06
C ASN A 165 -17.88 0.61 -13.44
N PHE A 166 -17.00 0.90 -12.48
CA PHE A 166 -15.71 1.56 -12.73
C PHE A 166 -14.83 0.69 -13.62
N LYS A 167 -14.67 -0.60 -13.30
CA LYS A 167 -13.94 -1.57 -14.13
C LYS A 167 -14.52 -1.70 -15.54
N ALA A 168 -15.84 -1.61 -15.68
CA ALA A 168 -16.53 -1.70 -16.95
C ALA A 168 -16.50 -0.41 -17.79
N GLY A 169 -15.91 0.68 -17.27
CA GLY A 169 -15.92 1.99 -17.92
C GLY A 169 -17.25 2.73 -17.85
N ASN A 170 -18.22 2.25 -17.05
CA ASN A 170 -19.52 2.88 -16.82
C ASN A 170 -19.40 3.97 -15.74
N LEU A 171 -18.69 5.05 -16.05
CA LEU A 171 -18.24 6.06 -15.09
C LEU A 171 -19.38 6.76 -14.34
N GLU A 172 -20.47 7.11 -15.01
CA GLU A 172 -21.64 7.76 -14.40
C GLU A 172 -22.38 6.82 -13.45
N ALA A 173 -22.48 5.54 -13.81
CA ALA A 173 -23.08 4.53 -12.96
C ALA A 173 -22.20 4.28 -11.72
N SER A 174 -20.88 4.21 -11.91
CA SER A 174 -19.91 4.12 -10.82
C SER A 174 -20.08 5.28 -9.82
N ASN A 175 -20.07 6.52 -10.32
CA ASN A 175 -20.25 7.72 -9.49
C ASN A 175 -21.57 7.72 -8.73
N SER A 176 -22.67 7.30 -9.37
CA SER A 176 -23.98 7.22 -8.72
C SER A 176 -23.95 6.25 -7.54
N GLN A 177 -23.33 5.09 -7.74
CA GLN A 177 -23.21 4.07 -6.71
C GLN A 177 -22.24 4.48 -5.58
N LEU A 178 -21.11 5.14 -5.90
CA LEU A 178 -20.19 5.69 -4.90
C LEU A 178 -20.88 6.70 -3.98
N ARG A 179 -21.69 7.59 -4.56
CA ARG A 179 -22.46 8.56 -3.78
C ARG A 179 -23.39 7.86 -2.80
N THR A 180 -24.16 6.86 -3.26
CA THR A 180 -25.08 6.12 -2.40
C THR A 180 -24.32 5.34 -1.32
N ALA A 181 -23.16 4.75 -1.64
CA ALA A 181 -22.31 4.08 -0.65
C ALA A 181 -21.83 5.03 0.45
N LEU A 182 -21.38 6.23 0.08
CA LEU A 182 -20.96 7.27 1.03
C LEU A 182 -22.12 7.74 1.91
N GLU A 183 -23.29 7.99 1.30
CA GLU A 183 -24.50 8.41 2.00
C GLU A 183 -24.94 7.38 3.04
N GLU A 184 -25.11 6.13 2.63
CA GLU A 184 -25.49 5.04 3.54
C GLU A 184 -24.49 4.86 4.69
N THR A 185 -23.18 4.97 4.39
CA THR A 185 -22.13 4.93 5.40
C THR A 185 -22.28 6.06 6.43
N LEU A 186 -22.41 7.30 5.96
CA LEU A 186 -22.59 8.48 6.82
C LEU A 186 -23.84 8.36 7.68
N LEU A 187 -24.99 8.05 7.07
CA LEU A 187 -26.26 7.96 7.80
C LEU A 187 -26.19 6.90 8.89
N LYS A 188 -25.71 5.69 8.57
CA LYS A 188 -25.64 4.57 9.53
C LYS A 188 -24.65 4.83 10.65
N LEU A 189 -23.44 5.28 10.33
CA LEU A 189 -22.41 5.51 11.34
C LEU A 189 -22.78 6.70 12.24
N THR A 190 -23.29 7.80 11.68
CA THR A 190 -23.74 8.94 12.49
C THR A 190 -24.90 8.55 13.41
N SER A 191 -25.89 7.81 12.92
CA SER A 191 -26.99 7.32 13.76
C SER A 191 -26.49 6.45 14.91
N ARG A 192 -25.53 5.56 14.67
CA ARG A 192 -24.93 4.70 15.70
C ARG A 192 -24.12 5.50 16.72
N ALA A 193 -23.27 6.40 16.25
CA ALA A 193 -22.34 7.14 17.10
C ALA A 193 -23.04 8.20 17.96
N THR A 194 -24.13 8.81 17.46
CA THR A 194 -24.72 10.00 18.07
C THR A 194 -26.17 9.83 18.53
N GLY A 195 -26.84 8.74 18.15
CA GLY A 195 -28.27 8.55 18.34
C GLY A 195 -29.14 9.41 17.40
N TRP A 196 -28.53 10.12 16.45
CA TRP A 196 -29.25 10.92 15.46
C TRP A 196 -30.15 10.07 14.58
N LYS A 197 -31.36 10.56 14.29
CA LYS A 197 -32.31 9.88 13.39
C LYS A 197 -32.13 10.43 11.98
N ALA A 198 -31.74 9.55 11.06
CA ALA A 198 -31.46 9.91 9.68
C ALA A 198 -32.66 10.61 9.01
N THR A 199 -32.39 11.75 8.36
CA THR A 199 -33.34 12.57 7.61
C THR A 199 -33.18 12.45 6.08
N ASN A 200 -32.50 11.40 5.61
CA ASN A 200 -32.14 11.15 4.20
C ASN A 200 -31.23 12.21 3.56
N GLN A 201 -30.33 12.83 4.33
CA GLN A 201 -29.33 13.75 3.79
C GLN A 201 -27.96 13.50 4.42
N GLY A 202 -26.97 13.09 3.61
CA GLY A 202 -25.60 12.89 4.07
C GLY A 202 -24.91 14.16 4.58
N GLY A 203 -25.30 15.34 4.07
CA GLY A 203 -24.81 16.64 4.56
C GLY A 203 -25.14 16.89 6.03
N ASP A 204 -26.39 16.61 6.43
CA ASP A 204 -26.82 16.73 7.83
C ASP A 204 -26.01 15.80 8.74
N ALA A 205 -25.72 14.58 8.28
CA ALA A 205 -24.94 13.62 9.04
C ALA A 205 -23.51 14.13 9.31
N ILE A 206 -22.89 14.80 8.32
CA ILE A 206 -21.57 15.43 8.46
C ILE A 206 -21.61 16.55 9.51
N ASP A 207 -22.62 17.41 9.49
CA ASP A 207 -22.76 18.50 10.45
C ASP A 207 -23.02 18.00 11.87
N VAL A 208 -23.79 16.91 12.02
CA VAL A 208 -24.02 16.26 13.32
C VAL A 208 -22.72 15.69 13.89
N LEU A 209 -21.92 14.99 13.09
CA LEU A 209 -20.62 14.47 13.51
C LEU A 209 -19.68 15.59 13.95
N ASN A 210 -19.67 16.70 13.21
CA ASN A 210 -18.89 17.89 13.57
C ASN A 210 -19.35 18.49 14.91
N GLY A 211 -20.65 18.67 15.10
CA GLY A 211 -21.22 19.19 16.34
C GLY A 211 -20.92 18.31 17.57
N LYS A 212 -20.71 17.01 17.36
CA LYS A 212 -20.29 16.04 18.38
C LYS A 212 -18.77 15.90 18.51
N LYS A 213 -17.98 16.70 17.78
CA LYS A 213 -16.51 16.72 17.78
C LYS A 213 -15.86 15.39 17.37
N TYR A 214 -16.51 14.63 16.47
CA TYR A 214 -15.87 13.48 15.83
C TYR A 214 -14.84 13.88 14.76
N PHE A 215 -14.98 15.10 14.23
CA PHE A 215 -14.03 15.68 13.27
C PHE A 215 -13.01 16.57 13.97
N GLN A 216 -11.76 16.47 13.53
CA GLN A 216 -10.67 17.38 13.84
C GLN A 216 -10.67 18.58 12.89
N ASP A 217 -9.82 19.57 13.18
CA ASP A 217 -9.67 20.76 12.36
C ASP A 217 -9.40 20.41 10.90
N GLY A 218 -10.23 20.94 9.99
CA GLY A 218 -10.16 20.69 8.55
C GLY A 218 -10.95 19.47 8.06
N GLU A 219 -11.18 18.45 8.88
CA GLU A 219 -11.88 17.23 8.48
C GLU A 219 -13.34 17.53 8.07
N HIS A 220 -14.05 18.37 8.83
CA HIS A 220 -15.43 18.75 8.49
C HIS A 220 -15.54 19.40 7.11
N ASN A 221 -14.67 20.36 6.80
CA ASN A 221 -14.66 21.04 5.50
C ASN A 221 -14.30 20.09 4.36
N TYR A 222 -13.39 19.14 4.61
CA TYR A 222 -13.05 18.10 3.64
C TYR A 222 -14.27 17.22 3.32
N PHE A 223 -14.95 16.67 4.33
CA PHE A 223 -16.11 15.81 4.13
C PHE A 223 -17.27 16.55 3.46
N LEU A 224 -17.52 17.81 3.84
CA LEU A 224 -18.54 18.63 3.21
C LEU A 224 -18.21 18.94 1.74
N GLY A 225 -16.93 19.22 1.45
CA GLY A 225 -16.44 19.42 0.08
C GLY A 225 -16.59 18.16 -0.77
N LEU A 226 -16.16 17.01 -0.24
CA LEU A 226 -16.29 15.72 -0.89
C LEU A 226 -17.75 15.34 -1.15
N TRP A 227 -18.63 15.59 -0.18
CA TRP A 227 -20.08 15.40 -0.33
C TRP A 227 -20.65 16.26 -1.46
N LYS A 228 -20.23 17.53 -1.57
CA LYS A 228 -20.65 18.39 -2.70
C LYS A 228 -20.10 17.88 -4.04
N ILE A 229 -18.86 17.41 -4.08
CA ILE A 229 -18.25 16.87 -5.30
C ILE A 229 -18.95 15.59 -5.75
N SER A 230 -19.37 14.71 -4.83
CA SER A 230 -20.15 13.51 -5.16
C SER A 230 -21.53 13.83 -5.76
N HIS A 231 -22.01 15.06 -5.58
CA HIS A 231 -23.26 15.57 -6.15
C HIS A 231 -23.06 16.43 -7.41
N GLY A 232 -21.82 16.83 -7.73
CA GLY A 232 -21.52 17.71 -8.85
C GLY A 232 -21.61 16.98 -10.18
N GLN A 233 -22.30 17.56 -11.18
CA GLN A 233 -22.57 16.98 -12.51
C GLN A 233 -23.21 15.58 -12.36
N GLY A 234 -24.55 15.53 -12.29
CA GLY A 234 -25.32 14.31 -11.99
C GLY A 234 -25.08 13.12 -12.94
N ALA A 235 -25.85 12.03 -12.76
CA ALA A 235 -25.74 10.76 -13.49
C ALA A 235 -26.12 10.81 -14.99
N HIS A 236 -25.88 11.95 -15.65
CA HIS A 236 -26.19 12.16 -17.06
C HIS A 236 -25.00 11.74 -17.93
N PRO A 237 -25.20 10.83 -18.90
CA PRO A 237 -24.16 10.39 -19.82
C PRO A 237 -23.44 11.58 -20.49
N GLY A 238 -22.11 11.60 -20.41
CA GLY A 238 -21.27 12.57 -21.12
C GLY A 238 -20.83 13.82 -20.34
N LEU A 239 -21.05 13.87 -19.02
CA LEU A 239 -20.62 15.01 -18.18
C LEU A 239 -19.43 14.71 -17.25
N THR A 240 -19.08 13.44 -17.05
CA THR A 240 -17.93 13.03 -16.22
C THR A 240 -16.80 12.56 -17.14
N ASN A 241 -15.58 13.09 -16.95
CA ASN A 241 -14.40 12.51 -17.58
C ASN A 241 -13.74 11.44 -16.70
N GLU A 242 -12.88 10.62 -17.30
CA GLU A 242 -12.19 9.51 -16.61
C GLU A 242 -11.42 9.97 -15.36
N ALA A 243 -10.69 11.08 -15.44
CA ALA A 243 -9.94 11.62 -14.31
C ALA A 243 -10.85 12.09 -13.16
N GLU A 244 -12.03 12.65 -13.46
CA GLU A 244 -13.03 13.01 -12.46
C GLU A 244 -13.64 11.79 -11.78
N ALA A 245 -13.93 10.73 -12.55
CA ALA A 245 -14.45 9.47 -12.02
C ALA A 245 -13.41 8.76 -11.13
N GLU A 246 -12.16 8.73 -11.58
CA GLU A 246 -11.03 8.16 -10.83
C GLU A 246 -10.81 8.93 -9.52
N PHE A 247 -10.77 10.27 -9.57
CA PHE A 247 -10.69 11.10 -8.38
C PHE A 247 -11.80 10.77 -7.38
N ARG A 248 -13.05 10.72 -7.83
CA ARG A 248 -14.21 10.41 -6.97
C ARG A 248 -14.11 9.01 -6.38
N PHE A 249 -13.71 8.03 -7.19
CA PHE A 249 -13.53 6.66 -6.74
C PHE A 249 -12.54 6.57 -5.58
N HIS A 250 -11.34 7.12 -5.74
CA HIS A 250 -10.32 7.07 -4.70
C HIS A 250 -10.69 7.91 -3.48
N ALA A 251 -11.18 9.14 -3.67
CA ALA A 251 -11.51 10.03 -2.57
C ALA A 251 -12.65 9.48 -1.71
N ILE A 252 -13.70 8.93 -2.34
CA ILE A 252 -14.84 8.34 -1.61
C ILE A 252 -14.43 7.03 -0.93
N THR A 253 -13.65 6.17 -1.59
CA THR A 253 -13.10 4.95 -0.99
C THR A 253 -12.34 5.27 0.30
N ALA A 254 -11.40 6.22 0.24
CA ALA A 254 -10.61 6.64 1.39
C ALA A 254 -11.48 7.26 2.50
N ALA A 255 -12.46 8.07 2.13
CA ALA A 255 -13.38 8.70 3.07
C ALA A 255 -14.24 7.68 3.83
N ILE A 256 -14.80 6.68 3.14
CA ILE A 256 -15.57 5.60 3.77
C ILE A 256 -14.69 4.80 4.71
N TYR A 257 -13.50 4.40 4.27
CA TYR A 257 -12.52 3.69 5.10
C TYR A 257 -12.22 4.45 6.40
N PHE A 258 -11.93 5.75 6.27
CA PHE A 258 -11.67 6.61 7.42
C PHE A 258 -12.87 6.69 8.37
N LEU A 259 -14.09 6.89 7.85
CA LEU A 259 -15.29 7.02 8.68
C LEU A 259 -15.56 5.76 9.49
N VAL A 260 -15.38 4.57 8.90
CA VAL A 260 -15.53 3.31 9.62
C VAL A 260 -14.55 3.26 10.80
N HIS A 261 -13.26 3.46 10.55
CA HIS A 261 -12.25 3.42 11.63
C HIS A 261 -12.43 4.49 12.70
N ARG A 262 -13.00 5.66 12.35
CA ARG A 262 -13.23 6.74 13.31
C ARG A 262 -14.46 6.50 14.19
N LEU A 263 -15.47 5.80 13.68
CA LEU A 263 -16.81 5.75 14.30
C LEU A 263 -17.22 4.35 14.79
N THR A 264 -16.38 3.33 14.62
CA THR A 264 -16.61 1.96 15.12
C THR A 264 -15.41 1.45 15.87
#